data_AF-A0A2N2PT03-F1
#
_entry.id   AF-A0A2N2PT03-F1
#
_cell.length_a   1.000
_cell.length_b   1.000
_cell.length_c   1.000
_cell.angle_alpha   90.00
_cell.angle_beta   90.00
_cell.angle_gamma   90.00
#
_symmetry.space_group_name_H-M   'P 1'
#
loop_
_entity.id
_entity.type
_entity.pdbx_description
1 polymer ?
#
loop_
_entity_poly.entity_id
_entity_poly.type
_entity_poly.pdbx_seq_one_letter_code
_entity_poly.pdbx_strand_id
1 'polypeptide(L)' 'MAVATMEATTMEATTMEATTPVTLTQLAADKLIEIMDEKGVRDTHALRVFVSGGGCSGLQYGMAFD' A
#
# COMPACT_ATOMS: atom_id res chain seq x y z
N MET A 1 16.09 -44.08 22.77
CA MET A 1 16.76 -42.81 23.08
C MET A 1 17.54 -42.40 21.83
N ALA A 2 16.88 -41.71 20.91
CA ALA A 2 17.51 -41.10 19.74
C ALA A 2 16.71 -39.82 19.50
N VAL A 3 17.19 -38.72 20.06
CA VAL A 3 16.66 -37.38 19.88
C VAL A 3 17.18 -36.87 18.55
N ALA A 4 16.30 -36.75 17.55
CA ALA A 4 16.55 -36.02 16.33
C ALA A 4 15.95 -34.62 16.50
N THR A 5 16.77 -33.67 16.93
CA THR A 5 16.47 -32.25 16.94
C THR A 5 16.48 -31.74 15.51
N MET A 6 15.31 -31.34 14.99
CA MET A 6 15.20 -30.58 13.75
C MET A 6 15.48 -29.11 14.06
N GLU A 7 16.61 -28.60 13.56
CA GLU A 7 16.89 -27.17 13.54
C GLU A 7 16.01 -26.54 12.45
N ALA A 8 15.01 -25.76 12.88
CA ALA A 8 14.24 -24.93 11.98
C ALA A 8 15.15 -23.82 11.46
N THR A 9 15.61 -23.96 10.21
CA THR A 9 16.20 -22.88 9.43
C THR A 9 15.21 -21.73 9.34
N THR A 10 15.48 -20.68 10.12
CA THR A 10 14.88 -19.36 9.94
C THR A 10 15.29 -18.85 8.57
N MET A 11 14.34 -18.79 7.64
CA MET A 11 14.48 -18.00 6.42
C MET A 11 14.46 -16.54 6.81
N GLU A 12 15.63 -15.90 6.81
CA GLU A 12 15.73 -14.44 6.80
C GLU A 12 15.14 -13.94 5.48
N ALA A 13 13.89 -13.48 5.54
CA ALA A 13 13.32 -12.66 4.50
C ALA A 13 14.19 -11.40 4.40
N THR A 14 14.98 -11.31 3.33
CA THR A 14 15.59 -10.05 2.91
C THR A 14 14.44 -9.10 2.58
N THR A 15 14.08 -8.28 3.56
CA THR A 15 13.19 -7.14 3.37
C THR A 15 13.93 -6.17 2.46
N MET A 16 13.62 -6.23 1.17
CA MET A 16 13.86 -5.10 0.30
C MET A 16 13.09 -3.94 0.92
N GLU A 17 13.81 -2.95 1.44
CA GLU A 17 13.22 -1.68 1.85
C GLU A 17 12.69 -1.01 0.59
N ALA A 18 11.47 -1.39 0.22
CA ALA A 18 10.69 -0.68 -0.77
C ALA A 18 10.40 0.67 -0.16
N THR A 19 11.20 1.69 -0.53
CA THR A 19 10.88 3.08 -0.24
C THR A 19 9.56 3.38 -0.92
N THR A 20 8.46 3.18 -0.20
CA THR A 20 7.12 3.58 -0.64
C THR A 20 7.09 5.11 -0.58
N PRO A 21 7.03 5.81 -1.72
CA PRO A 21 7.07 7.28 -1.75
C PRO A 21 5.82 7.91 -1.13
N VAL A 22 4.78 7.10 -0.88
CA VAL A 22 3.51 7.49 -0.27
C VAL A 22 3.18 6.48 0.81
N THR A 23 2.88 6.98 2.00
CA THR A 23 2.39 6.17 3.13
C THR A 23 0.92 6.47 3.33
N LEU A 24 0.11 5.43 3.50
CA LEU A 24 -1.30 5.57 3.82
C LEU A 24 -1.51 5.36 5.32
N THR A 25 -2.35 6.19 5.95
CA THR A 25 -2.78 5.92 7.33
C THR A 25 -3.80 4.79 7.33
N GLN A 26 -3.88 4.05 8.44
CA GLN A 26 -4.89 3.00 8.65
C GLN A 26 -6.31 3.51 8.36
N LEU A 27 -6.67 4.67 8.94
CA LEU A 27 -7.98 5.29 8.73
C LEU A 27 -8.26 5.62 7.25
N ALA A 28 -7.25 6.09 6.51
CA ALA A 28 -7.40 6.36 5.09
C ALA A 28 -7.57 5.06 4.28
N ALA A 29 -6.85 3.99 4.63
CA ALA A 29 -6.99 2.69 3.99
C ALA A 29 -8.42 2.14 4.13
N ASP A 30 -8.95 2.16 5.35
CA ASP A 30 -10.31 1.70 5.64
C ASP A 30 -11.36 2.49 4.83
N LYS A 31 -11.19 3.81 4.75
CA LYS A 31 -12.09 4.68 3.99
C LYS A 31 -12.01 4.47 2.49
N LEU A 32 -10.83 4.23 1.94
CA LEU A 32 -10.70 3.93 0.51
C LEU A 32 -11.36 2.60 0.17
N ILE A 33 -11.20 1.58 1.01
CA ILE A 33 -11.84 0.28 0.85
C ILE A 33 -13.37 0.43 0.87
N GLU A 34 -13.92 1.16 1.84
CA GLU A 34 -15.35 1.46 1.93
C GLU A 34 -15.86 2.11 0.63
N ILE A 35 -15.18 3.14 0.12
CA ILE A 35 -15.56 3.83 -1.11
C ILE A 35 -15.44 2.91 -2.35
N MET A 36 -14.42 2.05 -2.40
CA MET A 36 -14.23 1.09 -3.49
C MET A 36 -15.31 0.02 -3.50
N ASP A 37 -15.74 -0.46 -2.33
CA ASP A 37 -16.82 -1.44 -2.17
C ASP A 37 -18.18 -0.83 -2.55
N GLU A 38 -18.46 0.40 -2.09
CA GLU A 38 -19.68 1.14 -2.46
C GLU A 38 -19.81 1.36 -3.98
N LYS A 39 -18.67 1.58 -4.65
CA LYS A 39 -18.60 1.76 -6.11
C LYS A 39 -18.51 0.44 -6.88
N GLY A 40 -18.26 -0.68 -6.21
CA GLY A 40 -18.05 -1.99 -6.85
C GLY A 40 -16.78 -2.07 -7.69
N VAL A 41 -15.76 -1.29 -7.37
CA VAL A 41 -14.50 -1.18 -8.16
C VAL A 41 -13.29 -1.83 -7.49
N ARG A 42 -13.48 -2.45 -6.32
CA ARG A 42 -12.42 -3.03 -5.50
C ARG A 42 -11.51 -4.02 -6.25
N ASP A 43 -12.08 -4.80 -7.17
CA ASP A 43 -11.33 -5.82 -7.91
C ASP A 43 -10.84 -5.35 -9.29
N THR A 44 -11.26 -4.16 -9.73
CA THR A 44 -11.04 -3.67 -11.11
C THR A 44 -10.21 -2.40 -11.18
N HIS A 45 -10.14 -1.60 -10.11
CA HIS A 45 -9.43 -0.33 -10.07
C HIS A 45 -8.48 -0.27 -8.88
N ALA A 46 -7.42 0.52 -9.01
CA ALA A 46 -6.44 0.78 -7.96
C ALA A 46 -6.44 2.26 -7.57
N LEU A 47 -5.86 2.58 -6.40
CA LEU A 47 -5.62 3.96 -6.01
C LEU A 47 -4.43 4.52 -6.78
N ARG A 48 -4.68 5.52 -7.61
CA ARG A 48 -3.66 6.28 -8.33
C ARG A 48 -3.47 7.64 -7.69
N VAL A 49 -2.23 7.95 -7.28
CA VAL A 49 -1.83 9.28 -6.82
C VAL A 49 -1.21 10.05 -7.97
N PHE A 50 -1.61 11.30 -8.17
CA PHE A 50 -1.06 12.18 -9.19
C PHE A 50 -0.70 13.55 -8.62
N VAL A 51 0.26 14.20 -9.27
CA VAL A 51 0.69 15.55 -8.92
C VAL A 51 0.35 16.46 -10.09
N SER A 52 -0.31 17.59 -9.81
CA SER A 52 -0.60 18.62 -10.80
C SER A 52 0.03 19.96 -10.41
N GLY A 53 0.36 20.78 -11.40
CA GLY A 53 0.87 22.13 -11.16
C GLY A 53 -0.24 23.05 -10.65
N GLY A 54 0.00 23.76 -9.55
CA GLY A 54 -0.90 24.73 -8.93
C GLY A 54 -0.54 26.20 -9.17
N GLY A 55 0.35 26.49 -10.13
CA GLY A 55 0.81 27.86 -10.43
C GLY A 55 1.72 28.44 -9.33
N CYS A 56 1.51 29.70 -8.93
CA CYS A 56 2.31 30.34 -7.86
C CYS A 56 2.15 29.66 -6.49
N SER A 57 1.12 28.84 -6.29
CA SER A 57 0.85 28.16 -5.03
C SER A 57 1.56 26.80 -4.89
N GLY A 58 2.32 26.38 -5.91
CA GLY A 58 3.14 25.17 -5.86
C GLY A 58 2.51 23.94 -6.53
N LEU A 59 2.70 22.76 -5.95
CA LEU A 59 2.19 21.48 -6.46
C LEU A 59 0.91 21.09 -5.72
N GLN A 60 -0.05 20.53 -6.45
CA GLN A 60 -1.28 19.95 -5.92
C GLN A 60 -1.21 18.42 -6.02
N TYR A 61 -1.68 17.74 -4.99
CA TYR A 61 -1.75 16.29 -4.94
C TYR A 61 -3.21 15.86 -5.07
N GLY A 62 -3.46 14.89 -5.96
CA GLY A 62 -4.77 14.29 -6.15
C GLY A 62 -4.70 12.78 -6.13
N MET A 63 -5.86 12.16 -5.95
CA MET A 63 -6.03 10.71 -5.98
C MET A 63 -7.27 10.33 -6.78
N ALA A 64 -7.19 9.23 -7.53
CA ALA A 64 -8.29 8.67 -8.31
C ALA A 64 -8.29 7.14 -8.21
N PHE A 65 -9.46 6.55 -8.45
CA PHE A 65 -9.57 5.11 -8.68
C PHE A 65 -9.51 4.86 -10.18
N ASP A 66 -8.46 4.19 -10.63
CA ASP A 66 -8.16 3.87 -12.04
C ASP A 66 -7.69 2.42 -12.17
#